data_AF-A0A7E6D5J9-F1
#
_entry.id   AF-A0A7E6D5J9-F1
#
_cell.length_a   1.000
_cell.length_b   1.000
_cell.length_c   1.000
_cell.angle_alpha   90.00
_cell.angle_beta   90.00
_cell.angle_gamma   90.00
#
_symmetry.space_group_name_H-M   'P 1'
#
loop_
_entity.id
_entity.type
_entity.pdbx_description
1 polymer ?
#
loop_
_entity_poly.entity_id
_entity_poly.type
_entity_poly.pdbx_seq_one_letter_code
_entity_poly.pdbx_strand_id
1 'polypeptide(L)'
;MLRKSKPLILKYFLNLINGAFLVLGLLLMGFGAWLLLDRNNFFTALDKNNHLIVYIFGILVGTGSAIVFLCLLGYLGIHNEIRWLLILYAVLLLWACGVQVALSALAFTKKEELQCCGQHNYTDWIKNKNKENSGQIPCSCTNSTLRNWFCDEPLNTTYLEGCENKINAWYQANVLTLIGINFGLSVSEVLQVSLTVSFFRHIKNRVHAEM
;
A
#
# COMPACT_ATOMS: atom_id res chain seq x y z
N MET A 1 -15.12 -6.43 42.40
CA MET A 1 -13.92 -6.84 41.61
C MET A 1 -13.95 -6.40 40.14
N LEU A 2 -15.08 -6.49 39.43
CA LEU A 2 -15.21 -6.13 38.00
C LEU A 2 -14.86 -4.67 37.60
N ARG A 3 -14.87 -3.69 38.52
CA ARG A 3 -14.58 -2.28 38.19
C ARG A 3 -13.08 -1.99 38.03
N LYS A 4 -12.21 -2.76 38.70
CA LYS A 4 -10.74 -2.63 38.60
C LYS A 4 -10.15 -3.37 37.41
N SER A 5 -10.80 -4.42 36.89
CA SER A 5 -10.27 -5.26 35.79
C SER A 5 -10.46 -4.65 34.40
N LYS A 6 -11.50 -3.83 34.19
CA LYS A 6 -11.80 -3.19 32.89
C LYS A 6 -10.63 -2.42 32.25
N PRO A 7 -9.90 -1.52 32.95
CA PRO A 7 -8.79 -0.80 32.34
C PRO A 7 -7.58 -1.68 32.02
N LEU A 8 -7.32 -2.72 32.84
CA LEU A 8 -6.27 -3.71 32.58
C LEU A 8 -6.55 -4.49 31.29
N ILE A 9 -7.81 -4.91 31.09
CA ILE A 9 -8.25 -5.61 29.88
C ILE A 9 -8.04 -4.72 28.64
N LEU A 10 -8.41 -3.44 28.72
CA LEU A 10 -8.28 -2.52 27.59
C LEU A 10 -6.82 -2.24 27.22
N LYS A 11 -5.95 -2.04 28.21
CA LYS A 11 -4.49 -1.92 28.00
C LYS A 11 -3.91 -3.17 27.34
N TYR A 12 -4.32 -4.35 27.82
CA TYR A 12 -3.84 -5.61 27.29
C TYR A 12 -4.20 -5.77 25.81
N PHE A 13 -5.47 -5.56 25.44
CA PHE A 13 -5.89 -5.67 24.04
C PHE A 13 -5.22 -4.63 23.13
N LEU A 14 -5.11 -3.38 23.57
CA LEU A 14 -4.43 -2.33 22.80
C LEU A 14 -2.94 -2.66 22.59
N ASN A 15 -2.23 -3.11 23.64
CA ASN A 15 -0.83 -3.51 23.53
C ASN A 15 -0.66 -4.78 22.69
N LEU A 16 -1.59 -5.74 22.75
CA LEU A 16 -1.55 -6.95 21.94
C LEU A 16 -1.67 -6.61 20.44
N ILE A 17 -2.64 -5.77 20.08
CA ILE A 17 -2.85 -5.34 18.69
C ILE A 17 -1.63 -4.54 18.20
N ASN A 18 -1.18 -3.55 18.96
CA ASN A 18 0.00 -2.76 18.60
C ASN A 18 1.28 -3.59 18.51
N GLY A 19 1.44 -4.60 19.38
CA GLY A 19 2.56 -5.54 19.31
C GLY A 19 2.55 -6.38 18.04
N ALA A 20 1.38 -6.86 17.60
CA ALA A 20 1.25 -7.59 16.34
C ALA A 20 1.62 -6.70 15.13
N PHE A 21 1.10 -5.48 15.07
CA PHE A 21 1.44 -4.52 14.01
C PHE A 21 2.91 -4.10 14.04
N LEU A 22 3.53 -3.99 15.22
CA LEU A 22 4.95 -3.69 15.35
C LEU A 22 5.80 -4.80 14.73
N VAL A 23 5.49 -6.07 15.01
CA VAL A 23 6.19 -7.22 14.41
C VAL A 23 6.03 -7.21 12.89
N LEU A 24 4.80 -7.02 12.39
CA LEU A 24 4.54 -6.91 10.96
C LEU A 24 5.31 -5.75 10.31
N GLY A 25 5.35 -4.59 10.96
CA GLY A 25 6.08 -3.41 10.49
C GLY A 25 7.59 -3.63 10.44
N LEU A 26 8.17 -4.29 11.45
CA LEU A 26 9.60 -4.65 11.46
C LEU A 26 9.94 -5.66 10.37
N LEU A 27 9.08 -6.65 10.12
CA LEU A 27 9.25 -7.61 9.04
C LEU A 27 9.20 -6.92 7.67
N LEU A 28 8.23 -6.04 7.45
CA LEU A 28 8.09 -5.24 6.23
C LEU A 28 9.30 -4.34 6.00
N MET A 29 9.71 -3.59 7.02
CA MET A 29 10.86 -2.69 6.96
C MET A 29 12.16 -3.47 6.72
N GLY A 30 12.37 -4.57 7.44
CA GLY A 30 13.55 -5.42 7.31
C GLY A 30 13.66 -6.07 5.93
N PHE A 31 12.55 -6.62 5.41
CA PHE A 31 12.51 -7.19 4.06
C PHE A 31 12.73 -6.13 2.98
N GLY A 32 12.10 -4.95 3.09
CA GLY A 32 12.31 -3.85 2.15
C GLY A 32 13.75 -3.33 2.17
N ALA A 33 14.35 -3.20 3.36
CA ALA A 33 15.74 -2.75 3.51
C ALA A 33 16.73 -3.78 2.96
N TRP A 34 16.52 -5.07 3.23
CA TRP A 34 17.30 -6.16 2.66
C TRP A 34 17.31 -6.09 1.13
N LEU A 35 16.14 -5.95 0.51
CA LEU A 35 16.01 -5.86 -0.95
C LEU A 35 16.71 -4.61 -1.52
N LEU A 36 16.64 -3.46 -0.84
CA LEU A 36 17.35 -2.25 -1.28
C LEU A 36 18.88 -2.38 -1.13
N LEU A 37 19.37 -3.13 -0.15
CA LEU A 37 20.81 -3.31 0.11
C LEU A 37 21.43 -4.40 -0.79
N ASP A 38 20.70 -5.46 -1.12
CA ASP A 38 21.15 -6.50 -2.06
C ASP A 38 21.07 -6.05 -3.54
N ARG A 39 21.12 -4.72 -3.75
CA ARG A 39 20.93 -4.05 -5.04
C ARG A 39 21.79 -4.63 -6.16
N ASN A 40 22.99 -5.07 -5.82
CA ASN A 40 24.02 -5.43 -6.79
C ASN A 40 23.90 -6.87 -7.30
N ASN A 41 23.20 -7.75 -6.58
CA ASN A 41 23.05 -9.16 -6.95
C ASN A 41 21.65 -9.45 -7.52
N PHE A 42 20.60 -8.92 -6.89
CA PHE A 42 19.22 -9.23 -7.27
C PHE A 42 18.69 -8.40 -8.44
N PHE A 43 19.01 -7.10 -8.52
CA PHE A 43 18.50 -6.25 -9.61
C PHE A 43 19.14 -6.57 -10.96
N THR A 44 20.37 -7.08 -10.96
CA THR A 44 21.08 -7.54 -12.16
C THR A 44 20.38 -8.75 -12.79
N ALA A 45 19.61 -9.52 -12.01
CA ALA A 45 18.81 -10.65 -12.49
C ALA A 45 17.38 -10.26 -12.94
N LEU A 46 16.92 -9.04 -12.66
CA LEU A 46 15.52 -8.58 -12.85
C LEU A 46 15.36 -7.51 -13.95
N ASP A 47 16.29 -7.40 -14.89
CA ASP A 47 16.37 -6.28 -15.82
C ASP A 47 15.19 -6.18 -16.83
N LYS A 48 14.45 -5.06 -16.70
CA LYS A 48 13.97 -4.17 -17.79
C LYS A 48 13.34 -2.87 -17.26
N ASN A 49 13.01 -2.75 -15.96
CA ASN A 49 12.40 -1.55 -15.34
C ASN A 49 13.01 -1.18 -13.96
N ASN A 50 14.28 -0.75 -13.93
CA ASN A 50 15.00 -0.43 -12.68
C ASN A 50 14.33 0.63 -11.79
N HIS A 51 13.63 1.61 -12.36
CA HIS A 51 13.03 2.70 -11.58
C HIS A 51 11.79 2.26 -10.79
N LEU A 52 10.96 1.38 -11.36
CA LEU A 52 9.70 0.96 -10.76
C LEU A 52 9.93 0.00 -9.58
N ILE A 53 10.90 -0.90 -9.71
CA ILE A 53 11.28 -1.85 -8.64
C ILE A 53 11.84 -1.09 -7.42
N VAL A 54 12.74 -0.13 -7.63
CA VAL A 54 13.28 0.71 -6.54
C VAL A 54 12.17 1.50 -5.84
N TYR A 55 11.20 1.99 -6.60
CA TYR A 55 10.05 2.72 -6.05
C TYR A 55 9.16 1.82 -5.17
N ILE A 56 8.84 0.60 -5.64
CA ILE A 56 8.06 -0.38 -4.87
C ILE A 56 8.74 -0.69 -3.53
N PHE A 57 10.05 -0.97 -3.54
CA PHE A 57 10.77 -1.27 -2.30
C PHE A 57 10.91 -0.06 -1.38
N GLY A 58 11.05 1.14 -1.96
CA GLY A 58 11.01 2.39 -1.20
C GLY A 58 9.69 2.58 -0.45
N ILE A 59 8.55 2.28 -1.09
CA ILE A 59 7.23 2.29 -0.45
C ILE A 59 7.18 1.27 0.70
N LEU A 60 7.73 0.06 0.50
CA LEU A 60 7.71 -0.99 1.51
C LEU A 60 8.47 -0.60 2.79
N VAL A 61 9.66 -0.01 2.63
CA VAL A 61 10.46 0.50 3.76
C VAL A 61 9.77 1.68 4.43
N GLY A 62 9.24 2.62 3.65
CA GLY A 62 8.53 3.80 4.16
C GLY A 62 7.29 3.43 4.98
N THR A 63 6.44 2.54 4.44
CA THR A 63 5.24 2.05 5.13
C THR A 63 5.59 1.25 6.37
N GLY A 64 6.57 0.33 6.30
CA GLY A 64 7.06 -0.42 7.47
C GLY A 64 7.57 0.51 8.59
N SER A 65 8.36 1.52 8.24
CA SER A 65 8.87 2.52 9.20
C SER A 65 7.75 3.33 9.85
N ALA A 66 6.76 3.75 9.07
CA ALA A 66 5.61 4.49 9.57
C ALA A 66 4.78 3.64 10.55
N ILE A 67 4.53 2.36 10.23
CA ILE A 67 3.83 1.41 11.11
C ILE A 67 4.58 1.26 12.44
N VAL A 68 5.90 1.03 12.39
CA VAL A 68 6.74 0.89 13.60
C VAL A 68 6.65 2.16 14.46
N PHE A 69 6.78 3.34 13.85
CA PHE A 69 6.68 4.61 14.56
C PHE A 69 5.32 4.79 15.25
N LEU A 70 4.20 4.53 14.54
CA LEU A 70 2.86 4.61 15.10
C LEU A 70 2.65 3.62 16.26
N CYS A 71 3.17 2.39 16.14
CA CYS A 71 3.07 1.38 17.18
C CYS A 71 3.88 1.76 18.43
N LEU A 72 5.08 2.32 18.26
CA LEU A 72 5.90 2.81 19.38
C LEU A 72 5.23 3.97 20.11
N LEU A 73 4.65 4.91 19.38
CA LEU A 73 3.82 5.97 19.97
C LEU A 73 2.64 5.35 20.74
N GLY A 74 1.86 4.48 20.13
CA GLY A 74 0.76 3.78 20.80
C GLY A 74 1.21 3.11 22.11
N TYR A 75 2.28 2.32 22.06
CA TYR A 75 2.84 1.63 23.21
C TYR A 75 3.25 2.60 24.34
N LEU A 76 3.99 3.66 24.02
CA LEU A 76 4.41 4.68 24.99
C LEU A 76 3.21 5.41 25.61
N GLY A 77 2.19 5.74 24.81
CA GLY A 77 0.98 6.42 25.26
C GLY A 77 0.14 5.57 26.21
N ILE A 78 0.04 4.27 25.92
CA ILE A 78 -0.72 3.31 26.75
C ILE A 78 0.04 2.99 28.03
N HIS A 79 1.35 2.70 27.93
CA HIS A 79 2.19 2.32 29.06
C HIS A 79 2.33 3.45 30.08
N ASN A 80 2.65 4.66 29.60
CA ASN A 80 2.88 5.82 30.45
C ASN A 80 1.59 6.61 30.77
N GLU A 81 0.43 6.17 30.27
CA GLU A 81 -0.87 6.84 30.41
C GLU A 81 -0.86 8.35 29.99
N ILE A 82 0.00 8.72 29.03
CA ILE A 82 0.18 10.12 28.59
C ILE A 82 -0.94 10.51 27.61
N ARG A 83 -1.84 11.38 28.07
CA ARG A 83 -3.04 11.82 27.31
C ARG A 83 -2.74 12.44 25.96
N TRP A 84 -1.79 13.38 25.89
CA TRP A 84 -1.43 14.06 24.64
C TRP A 84 -0.90 13.07 23.59
N LEU A 85 -0.17 12.06 24.04
CA LEU A 85 0.39 11.03 23.17
C LEU A 85 -0.71 10.10 22.64
N LEU A 86 -1.69 9.72 23.48
CA LEU A 86 -2.87 8.98 23.03
C LEU A 86 -3.73 9.76 22.02
N ILE A 87 -3.88 11.08 22.20
CA ILE A 87 -4.58 11.96 21.24
C ILE A 87 -3.80 12.01 19.92
N LEU A 88 -2.50 12.24 19.97
CA LEU A 88 -1.64 12.26 18.79
C LEU A 88 -1.73 10.93 18.02
N TYR A 89 -1.61 9.80 18.73
CA TYR A 89 -1.74 8.46 18.14
C TYR A 89 -3.10 8.27 17.45
N ALA A 90 -4.21 8.63 18.11
CA ALA A 90 -5.54 8.53 17.51
C ALA A 90 -5.71 9.43 16.26
N VAL A 91 -5.18 10.65 16.28
CA VAL A 91 -5.22 11.57 15.12
C VAL A 91 -4.40 11.02 13.97
N LEU A 92 -3.21 10.48 14.24
CA LEU A 92 -2.35 9.89 13.21
C LEU A 92 -2.99 8.63 12.58
N LEU A 93 -3.68 7.80 13.37
CA LEU A 93 -4.45 6.67 12.84
C LEU A 93 -5.60 7.12 11.93
N LEU A 94 -6.34 8.16 12.31
CA LEU A 94 -7.41 8.70 11.47
C LEU A 94 -6.86 9.30 10.17
N TRP A 95 -5.71 9.97 10.24
CA TRP A 95 -5.01 10.48 9.08
C TRP A 95 -4.58 9.34 8.14
N ALA A 96 -4.00 8.26 8.69
CA ALA A 96 -3.60 7.07 7.93
C ALA A 96 -4.81 6.43 7.23
N CYS A 97 -5.93 6.28 7.93
CA CYS A 97 -7.18 5.78 7.36
C CYS A 97 -7.66 6.64 6.19
N GLY A 98 -7.63 7.97 6.35
CA GLY A 98 -8.00 8.91 5.29
C GLY A 98 -7.10 8.78 4.05
N VAL A 99 -5.79 8.66 4.24
CA VAL A 99 -4.83 8.43 3.16
C VAL A 99 -5.08 7.09 2.47
N GLN A 100 -5.34 6.02 3.23
CA GLN A 100 -5.63 4.69 2.70
C GLN A 100 -6.87 4.70 1.79
N VAL A 101 -7.96 5.34 2.24
CA VAL A 101 -9.21 5.44 1.47
C VAL A 101 -9.01 6.26 0.19
N ALA A 102 -8.30 7.39 0.28
CA ALA A 102 -8.01 8.24 -0.88
C ALA A 102 -7.15 7.51 -1.93
N LEU A 103 -6.08 6.84 -1.49
CA LEU A 103 -5.20 6.06 -2.37
C LEU A 103 -5.95 4.90 -3.02
N SER A 104 -6.81 4.19 -2.26
CA SER A 104 -7.64 3.11 -2.79
C SER A 104 -8.58 3.63 -3.88
N ALA A 105 -9.26 4.74 -3.63
CA ALA A 105 -10.14 5.37 -4.63
C ALA A 105 -9.38 5.79 -5.90
N LEU A 106 -8.19 6.40 -5.74
CA LEU A 106 -7.34 6.78 -6.86
C LEU A 106 -6.84 5.56 -7.65
N ALA A 107 -6.43 4.48 -6.98
CA ALA A 107 -5.97 3.25 -7.62
C ALA A 107 -7.07 2.60 -8.47
N PHE A 108 -8.34 2.63 -8.03
CA PHE A 108 -9.46 2.15 -8.85
C PHE A 108 -9.62 2.95 -10.15
N THR A 109 -9.23 4.23 -10.17
CA THR A 109 -9.30 5.09 -11.38
C THR A 109 -8.06 5.00 -12.27
N LYS A 110 -6.92 4.54 -11.74
CA LYS A 110 -5.62 4.49 -12.45
C LYS A 110 -5.21 3.04 -12.70
N LYS A 111 -5.62 2.54 -13.86
CA LYS A 111 -5.25 1.22 -14.38
C LYS A 111 -4.03 1.37 -15.30
N GLU A 112 -2.81 1.05 -14.86
CA GLU A 112 -1.62 1.18 -15.72
C GLU A 112 -0.56 0.06 -15.56
N GLU A 113 0.16 -0.14 -16.66
CA GLU A 113 1.27 -1.08 -16.97
C GLU A 113 0.97 -2.59 -16.98
N LEU A 114 0.36 -3.05 -18.07
CA LEU A 114 0.32 -4.47 -18.43
C LEU A 114 0.92 -4.70 -19.81
N GLN A 115 1.39 -5.93 -20.06
CA GLN A 115 1.88 -6.41 -21.37
C GLN A 115 0.71 -6.53 -22.37
N CYS A 116 0.25 -5.40 -22.86
CA CYS A 116 -0.89 -5.25 -23.77
C CYS A 116 -0.60 -4.13 -24.76
N CYS A 117 -1.35 -4.06 -25.86
CA CYS A 117 -1.20 -2.99 -26.83
C CYS A 117 -2.55 -2.39 -27.23
N GLY A 118 -2.62 -1.06 -27.14
CA GLY A 118 -3.85 -0.33 -27.45
C GLY A 118 -4.91 -0.51 -26.35
N GLN A 119 -6.02 0.21 -26.48
CA GLN A 119 -7.10 0.13 -25.50
C GLN A 119 -7.83 -1.21 -25.63
N HIS A 120 -8.28 -1.50 -26.85
CA HIS A 120 -9.00 -2.72 -27.20
C HIS A 120 -8.13 -3.71 -27.99
N ASN A 121 -7.21 -3.21 -28.81
CA ASN A 121 -6.33 -4.02 -29.64
C ASN A 121 -5.14 -3.19 -30.17
N TYR A 122 -4.06 -3.84 -30.61
CA TYR A 122 -2.92 -3.17 -31.26
C TYR A 122 -3.36 -2.30 -32.46
N THR A 123 -4.47 -2.65 -33.13
CA THR A 123 -5.00 -1.87 -34.26
C THR A 123 -5.41 -0.44 -33.89
N ASP A 124 -5.65 -0.14 -32.61
CA ASP A 124 -5.97 1.23 -32.15
C ASP A 124 -4.86 2.21 -32.51
N TRP A 125 -3.63 1.70 -32.57
CA TRP A 125 -2.45 2.44 -32.95
C TRP A 125 -2.41 2.72 -34.45
N ILE A 126 -2.96 1.88 -35.33
CA ILE A 126 -2.94 2.06 -36.79
C ILE A 126 -3.65 3.37 -37.20
N LYS A 127 -4.62 3.83 -36.40
CA LYS A 127 -5.39 5.06 -36.65
C LYS A 127 -4.67 6.35 -36.20
N ASN A 128 -3.50 6.25 -35.57
CA ASN A 128 -2.79 7.39 -35.02
C ASN A 128 -2.06 8.18 -36.12
N LYS A 129 -2.37 9.48 -36.23
CA LYS A 129 -1.80 10.39 -37.24
C LYS A 129 -0.38 10.89 -36.95
N ASN A 130 0.13 10.68 -35.73
CA ASN A 130 1.46 11.14 -35.30
C ASN A 130 2.59 10.17 -35.70
N LYS A 131 2.34 9.30 -36.68
CA LYS A 131 3.26 8.24 -37.11
C LYS A 131 3.79 8.52 -38.49
N GLU A 132 5.01 8.08 -38.73
CA GLU A 132 5.66 8.22 -40.03
C GLU A 132 5.11 7.19 -41.01
N ASN A 133 4.82 5.97 -40.52
CA ASN A 133 4.25 4.87 -41.31
C ASN A 133 3.00 4.27 -40.63
N SER A 134 2.07 3.76 -41.45
CA SER A 134 0.82 3.13 -41.00
C SER A 134 1.02 1.83 -40.19
N GLY A 135 2.19 1.19 -40.33
CA GLY A 135 2.58 -0.03 -39.61
C GLY A 135 3.42 0.19 -38.34
N GLN A 136 3.51 1.43 -37.83
CA GLN A 136 4.26 1.69 -36.59
C GLN A 136 3.38 1.47 -35.35
N ILE A 137 3.92 0.94 -34.27
CA ILE A 137 3.28 0.83 -32.95
C ILE A 137 4.23 1.32 -31.85
N PRO A 138 3.75 1.71 -30.65
CA PRO A 138 4.66 2.04 -29.56
C PRO A 138 5.57 0.85 -29.24
N CYS A 139 6.86 1.09 -29.01
CA CYS A 139 7.79 0.00 -28.71
C CYS A 139 7.43 -0.75 -27.41
N SER A 140 6.70 -0.11 -26.49
CA SER A 140 6.12 -0.72 -25.28
C SER A 140 5.12 -1.85 -25.58
N CYS A 141 4.53 -1.88 -26.78
CA CYS A 141 3.66 -2.95 -27.24
C CYS A 141 4.40 -4.23 -27.66
N THR A 142 5.74 -4.24 -27.60
CA THR A 142 6.57 -5.36 -28.04
C THR A 142 7.57 -5.73 -26.96
N ASN A 143 8.04 -6.98 -26.94
CA ASN A 143 9.18 -7.36 -26.09
C ASN A 143 10.52 -6.95 -26.71
N SER A 144 10.62 -5.71 -27.22
CA SER A 144 11.83 -5.19 -27.82
C SER A 144 12.73 -4.53 -26.77
N THR A 145 14.03 -4.48 -27.04
CA THR A 145 15.03 -3.70 -26.28
C THR A 145 15.29 -2.32 -26.91
N LEU A 146 14.56 -2.01 -27.99
CA LEU A 146 14.71 -0.77 -28.73
C LEU A 146 14.20 0.43 -27.91
N ARG A 147 15.04 1.45 -27.76
CA ARG A 147 14.73 2.68 -27.02
C ARG A 147 14.14 3.76 -27.93
N ASN A 148 13.26 3.37 -28.85
CA ASN A 148 12.51 4.31 -29.68
C ASN A 148 11.08 4.44 -29.16
N TRP A 149 10.40 5.54 -29.49
CA TRP A 149 9.00 5.73 -29.12
C TRP A 149 8.08 4.85 -29.97
N PHE A 150 8.36 4.77 -31.27
CA PHE A 150 7.67 3.91 -32.23
C PHE A 150 8.63 2.85 -32.80
N CYS A 151 8.10 1.65 -33.03
CA CYS A 151 8.76 0.51 -33.64
C CYS A 151 7.96 0.07 -34.87
N ASP A 152 8.66 -0.31 -35.94
CA ASP A 152 8.02 -0.94 -37.11
C ASP A 152 7.56 -2.35 -36.74
N GLU A 153 6.33 -2.70 -37.13
CA GLU A 153 5.62 -3.92 -36.77
C GLU A 153 6.36 -5.23 -37.16
N PRO A 154 6.86 -6.03 -36.19
CA PRO A 154 7.19 -7.43 -36.40
C PRO A 154 6.08 -8.27 -35.77
N LEU A 155 5.22 -8.87 -36.60
CA LEU A 155 3.99 -9.56 -36.17
C LEU A 155 4.21 -10.67 -35.12
N ASN A 156 5.43 -11.20 -34.98
CA ASN A 156 5.77 -12.28 -34.06
C ASN A 156 6.04 -11.86 -32.60
N THR A 157 6.15 -10.56 -32.27
CA THR A 157 6.53 -10.10 -30.92
C THR A 157 5.61 -9.04 -30.31
N THR A 158 4.49 -8.73 -30.98
CA THR A 158 3.53 -7.71 -30.57
C THR A 158 2.48 -8.29 -29.63
N TYR A 159 2.16 -7.56 -28.56
CA TYR A 159 1.01 -7.88 -27.72
C TYR A 159 -0.28 -7.56 -28.49
N LEU A 160 -1.02 -8.58 -28.91
CA LEU A 160 -2.25 -8.40 -29.70
C LEU A 160 -3.46 -8.03 -28.84
N GLU A 161 -3.41 -8.35 -27.55
CA GLU A 161 -4.50 -8.15 -26.61
C GLU A 161 -4.56 -6.69 -26.12
N GLY A 162 -5.76 -6.11 -26.10
CA GLY A 162 -6.00 -4.77 -25.58
C GLY A 162 -5.82 -4.67 -24.07
N CYS A 163 -5.33 -3.52 -23.63
CA CYS A 163 -5.06 -3.28 -22.22
C CYS A 163 -6.31 -3.31 -21.34
N GLU A 164 -7.45 -2.86 -21.85
CA GLU A 164 -8.69 -2.84 -21.08
C GLU A 164 -9.13 -4.25 -20.66
N ASN A 165 -9.13 -5.20 -21.59
CA ASN A 165 -9.54 -6.58 -21.34
C ASN A 165 -8.56 -7.27 -20.38
N LYS A 166 -7.25 -7.12 -20.62
CA LYS A 166 -6.22 -7.76 -19.79
C LYS A 166 -6.22 -7.23 -18.36
N ILE A 167 -6.37 -5.92 -18.19
CA ILE A 167 -6.49 -5.29 -16.87
C ILE A 167 -7.76 -5.76 -16.18
N ASN A 168 -8.89 -5.73 -16.87
CA ASN A 168 -10.16 -6.17 -16.29
C ASN A 168 -10.10 -7.64 -15.88
N ALA A 169 -9.51 -8.52 -16.68
CA ALA A 169 -9.38 -9.94 -16.35
C ALA A 169 -8.51 -10.16 -15.10
N TRP A 170 -7.31 -9.56 -15.05
CA TRP A 170 -6.44 -9.66 -13.87
C TRP A 170 -7.09 -9.04 -12.63
N TYR A 171 -7.73 -7.89 -12.80
CA TYR A 171 -8.43 -7.20 -11.73
C TYR A 171 -9.59 -8.05 -11.21
N GLN A 172 -10.47 -8.58 -12.06
CA GLN A 172 -11.58 -9.43 -11.63
C GLN A 172 -11.11 -10.70 -10.91
N ALA A 173 -9.94 -11.24 -11.29
CA ALA A 173 -9.35 -12.38 -10.61
C ALA A 173 -8.83 -12.05 -9.19
N ASN A 174 -8.37 -10.82 -8.95
CA ASN A 174 -7.67 -10.44 -7.70
C ASN A 174 -8.37 -9.36 -6.87
N VAL A 175 -9.44 -8.75 -7.38
CA VAL A 175 -10.16 -7.62 -6.77
C VAL A 175 -10.68 -7.98 -5.39
N LEU A 176 -11.15 -9.21 -5.21
CA LEU A 176 -11.66 -9.68 -3.92
C LEU A 176 -10.57 -9.64 -2.84
N THR A 177 -9.35 -10.07 -3.17
CA THR A 177 -8.20 -10.03 -2.27
C THR A 177 -7.80 -8.59 -1.93
N LEU A 178 -7.77 -7.70 -2.93
CA LEU A 178 -7.42 -6.29 -2.75
C LEU A 178 -8.45 -5.56 -1.87
N ILE A 179 -9.74 -5.79 -2.10
CA ILE A 179 -10.82 -5.23 -1.27
C ILE A 179 -10.72 -5.81 0.15
N GLY A 180 -10.49 -7.12 0.29
CA GLY A 180 -10.36 -7.79 1.56
C GLY A 180 -9.23 -7.20 2.43
N ILE A 181 -8.04 -7.01 1.86
CA ILE A 181 -6.89 -6.40 2.56
C ILE A 181 -7.23 -4.98 3.00
N ASN A 182 -7.76 -4.15 2.09
CA ASN A 182 -8.08 -2.76 2.40
C ASN A 182 -9.15 -2.64 3.49
N PHE A 183 -10.25 -3.40 3.36
CA PHE A 183 -11.32 -3.42 4.33
C PHE A 183 -10.85 -3.92 5.70
N GLY A 184 -10.05 -4.99 5.73
CA GLY A 184 -9.47 -5.51 6.97
C GLY A 184 -8.60 -4.48 7.67
N LEU A 185 -7.74 -3.77 6.92
CA LEU A 185 -6.90 -2.72 7.48
C LEU A 185 -7.74 -1.57 8.05
N SER A 186 -8.72 -1.06 7.29
CA SER A 186 -9.60 0.03 7.76
C SER A 186 -10.41 -0.37 9.00
N VAL A 187 -10.94 -1.59 9.07
CA VAL A 187 -11.64 -2.09 10.26
C VAL A 187 -10.69 -2.15 11.46
N SER A 188 -9.46 -2.60 11.25
CA SER A 188 -8.46 -2.67 12.33
C SER A 188 -8.07 -1.30 12.90
N GLU A 189 -7.97 -0.28 12.05
CA GLU A 189 -7.70 1.11 12.45
C GLU A 189 -8.86 1.70 13.24
N VAL A 190 -10.10 1.53 12.75
CA VAL A 190 -11.31 2.01 13.45
C VAL A 190 -11.45 1.35 14.81
N LEU A 191 -11.14 0.05 14.91
CA LEU A 191 -11.12 -0.67 16.17
C LEU A 191 -10.06 -0.10 17.12
N GLN A 192 -8.83 0.13 16.66
CA GLN A 192 -7.76 0.74 17.46
C GLN A 192 -8.12 2.13 17.97
N VAL A 193 -8.68 2.99 17.12
CA VAL A 193 -9.15 4.32 17.50
C VAL A 193 -10.26 4.21 18.56
N SER A 194 -11.23 3.31 18.37
CA SER A 194 -12.34 3.11 19.30
C SER A 194 -11.86 2.64 20.68
N LEU A 195 -10.91 1.70 20.71
CA LEU A 195 -10.28 1.22 21.95
C LEU A 195 -9.44 2.32 22.61
N THR A 196 -8.70 3.10 21.83
CA THR A 196 -7.88 4.23 22.32
C THR A 196 -8.74 5.33 22.92
N VAL A 197 -9.85 5.70 22.28
CA VAL A 197 -10.81 6.69 22.80
C VAL A 197 -11.47 6.17 24.07
N SER A 198 -11.84 4.88 24.11
CA SER A 198 -12.36 4.25 25.32
C SER A 198 -11.36 4.32 26.47
N PHE A 199 -10.07 4.09 26.18
CA PHE A 199 -9.00 4.14 27.17
C PHE A 199 -8.74 5.56 27.66
N PHE A 200 -8.71 6.52 26.74
CA PHE A 200 -8.61 7.94 27.04
C PHE A 200 -9.75 8.43 27.94
N ARG A 201 -11.01 8.10 27.60
CA ARG A 201 -12.19 8.44 28.43
C ARG A 201 -12.06 7.86 29.83
N HIS A 202 -11.57 6.63 29.95
CA HIS A 202 -11.32 6.01 31.24
C HIS A 202 -10.26 6.78 32.06
N ILE A 203 -9.11 7.14 31.47
CA ILE A 203 -8.08 7.96 32.14
C ILE A 203 -8.65 9.32 32.58
N LYS A 204 -9.38 10.00 31.68
CA LYS A 204 -9.99 11.30 31.97
C LYS A 204 -10.94 11.21 33.17
N ASN A 205 -11.82 10.20 33.19
CA ASN A 205 -12.78 10.00 34.26
C ASN A 205 -12.11 9.64 35.59
N ARG A 206 -11.01 8.87 35.58
CA ARG A 206 -10.23 8.59 36.80
C ARG A 206 -9.72 9.87 37.44
N VAL A 207 -9.08 10.74 36.66
CA VAL A 207 -8.49 11.97 37.22
C VAL A 207 -9.55 12.98 37.67
N HIS A 208 -10.71 13.05 37.01
CA HIS A 208 -11.82 13.88 37.50
C HIS A 208 -12.43 13.35 38.81
N ALA A 209 -12.30 12.06 39.12
CA ALA A 209 -12.79 11.49 40.37
C ALA A 209 -11.79 11.63 41.53
N GLU A 210 -10.54 11.98 41.23
CA GLU A 210 -9.47 12.22 42.21
C GLU A 210 -9.29 13.71 42.56
N MET A 211 -9.95 14.61 41.82
CA MET A 211 -10.07 16.05 42.10
C MET A 211 -11.39 16.33 42.82
#